data_AF-A0A840EN23-F1
#
_entry.id   AF-A0A840EN23-F1
#
_cell.length_a   1.000
_cell.length_b   1.000
_cell.length_c   1.000
_cell.angle_alpha   90.00
_cell.angle_beta   90.00
_cell.angle_gamma   90.00
#
_symmetry.space_group_name_H-M   'P 1'
#
loop_
_entity.id
_entity.type
_entity.pdbx_description
1 polymer ?
#
loop_
_entity_poly.entity_id
_entity_poly.type
_entity_poly.pdbx_seq_one_letter_code
_entity_poly.pdbx_strand_id
1 'polypeptide(L)' 'MKKLTLILVLTLGFAFSADAGCFENAREWVIQTEGSVNLENVGFLIELTAYFEATGLC' A
#
# COMPACT_ATOMS: atom_id res chain seq x y z
N MET A 1 -19.57 32.04 6.53
CA MET A 1 -18.86 31.29 5.46
C MET A 1 -17.57 30.64 5.99
N LYS A 2 -17.66 29.69 6.94
CA LYS A 2 -16.47 29.02 7.53
C LYS A 2 -16.66 27.53 7.83
N LYS A 3 -17.81 26.95 7.46
CA LYS A 3 -18.14 25.54 7.77
C LYS A 3 -18.02 24.59 6.57
N LEU A 4 -17.71 25.10 5.37
CA LEU A 4 -17.62 24.28 4.16
C LEU A 4 -16.22 23.66 3.95
N THR A 5 -15.17 24.20 4.57
CA THR A 5 -13.79 23.80 4.29
C THR A 5 -13.35 22.54 5.04
N LEU A 6 -14.07 22.13 6.09
CA LEU A 6 -13.66 21.00 6.93
C LEU A 6 -14.02 19.62 6.34
N ILE A 7 -14.94 19.57 5.37
CA ILE A 7 -15.42 18.30 4.79
C ILE A 7 -14.49 17.82 3.67
N LEU A 8 -13.74 18.72 3.03
CA LEU A 8 -12.89 18.38 1.89
C LEU A 8 -11.59 17.64 2.28
N VAL A 9 -11.18 17.69 3.55
CA VAL A 9 -9.93 17.08 4.02
C VAL A 9 -10.11 15.60 4.40
N LEU A 10 -11.34 15.17 4.72
CA LEU A 10 -11.66 13.78 5.03
C LEU A 10 -11.81 12.89 3.79
N THR A 11 -11.95 13.47 2.60
CA THR A 11 -12.03 12.75 1.33
C THR A 11 -10.67 12.52 0.65
N LEU A 12 -9.58 13.04 1.22
CA LEU A 12 -8.24 12.49 1.01
C LEU A 12 -8.05 11.24 1.89
N GLY A 13 -9.14 10.50 2.14
CA GLY A 13 -9.07 9.11 2.55
C GLY A 13 -8.17 8.42 1.55
N PHE A 14 -7.00 8.04 2.04
CA PHE A 14 -6.04 7.14 1.45
C PHE A 14 -6.75 6.17 0.52
N ALA A 15 -6.83 6.54 -0.76
CA ALA A 15 -7.11 5.60 -1.81
C ALA A 15 -5.82 4.78 -1.92
N PHE A 16 -5.60 3.90 -0.95
CA PHE A 16 -4.70 2.77 -1.08
C PHE A 16 -5.41 1.82 -2.04
N SER A 17 -5.47 2.24 -3.31
CA SER A 17 -5.75 1.35 -4.42
C SER A 17 -4.47 0.57 -4.65
N ALA A 18 -4.04 -0.18 -3.63
CA ALA A 18 -3.15 -1.27 -3.92
C ALA A 18 -3.96 -2.22 -4.76
N ASP A 19 -3.59 -2.28 -6.04
CA ASP A 19 -4.10 -3.31 -6.91
C ASP A 19 -3.88 -4.62 -6.17
N ALA A 20 -4.96 -5.36 -5.88
CA ALA A 20 -4.88 -6.53 -5.01
C ALA A 20 -3.86 -7.55 -5.54
N GLY A 21 -3.59 -7.54 -6.85
CA GLY A 21 -2.51 -8.33 -7.45
C GLY A 21 -1.10 -7.87 -7.06
N CYS A 22 -0.85 -6.56 -7.06
CA CYS A 22 0.45 -5.99 -6.65
C CYS A 22 0.77 -6.25 -5.19
N PHE A 23 -0.22 -6.09 -4.30
CA PHE A 23 -0.03 -6.39 -2.89
C PHE A 23 0.23 -7.89 -2.65
N GLU A 24 -0.51 -8.79 -3.30
CA GLU A 24 -0.30 -10.24 -3.12
C GLU A 24 1.06 -10.69 -3.68
N ASN A 25 1.47 -10.19 -4.85
CA ASN A 25 2.81 -10.51 -5.40
C ASN A 25 3.92 -10.03 -4.45
N ALA A 26 3.82 -8.81 -3.93
CA ALA A 26 4.79 -8.27 -2.97
C ALA A 26 4.79 -9.08 -1.67
N ARG A 27 3.61 -9.45 -1.19
CA ARG A 27 3.43 -10.27 0.01
C ARG A 27 4.05 -11.66 -0.15
N GLU A 28 3.83 -12.32 -1.28
CA GLU A 28 4.45 -13.62 -1.57
C GLU A 28 5.97 -13.51 -1.61
N TRP A 29 6.51 -12.47 -2.25
CA TRP A 29 7.96 -12.22 -2.29
C TRP A 29 8.56 -12.04 -0.90
N VAL A 30 7.90 -11.24 -0.04
CA VAL A 30 8.33 -11.01 1.34
C VAL A 30 8.28 -12.32 2.13
N ILE A 31 7.23 -13.14 1.98
CA ILE A 31 7.14 -14.44 2.65
C ILE A 31 8.23 -15.39 2.17
N GLN A 32 8.55 -15.39 0.87
CA GLN A 32 9.61 -16.24 0.32
C GLN A 32 11.01 -15.84 0.82
N THR A 33 11.24 -14.55 1.08
CA THR A 33 12.55 -14.01 1.45
C THR A 33 12.74 -13.95 2.97
N GLU A 34 11.73 -13.47 3.69
CA GLU A 34 11.75 -13.21 5.14
C GLU A 34 11.03 -14.31 5.96
N GLY A 35 10.40 -15.28 5.29
CA GLY A 35 9.66 -16.39 5.91
C GLY A 35 8.27 -16.04 6.45
N SER A 36 7.99 -14.76 6.73
CA SER A 36 6.68 -14.28 7.20
C SER A 36 6.55 -12.77 7.03
N VAL A 37 5.31 -12.26 7.05
CA VAL A 37 5.05 -10.82 7.22
C VAL A 37 4.83 -10.53 8.71
N ASN A 38 5.58 -9.57 9.24
CA ASN A 38 5.53 -9.15 10.64
C ASN A 38 5.75 -7.63 10.75
N LEU A 39 5.75 -7.09 11.97
CA LEU A 39 5.87 -5.65 12.19
C LEU A 39 7.22 -5.06 11.76
N GLU A 40 8.26 -5.89 11.62
CA GLU A 40 9.60 -5.44 11.24
C GLU A 40 9.70 -5.23 9.72
N ASN A 41 8.95 -6.01 8.93
CA ASN A 41 9.01 -5.97 7.46
C ASN A 41 7.74 -5.45 6.78
N VAL A 42 6.71 -5.07 7.52
CA VAL A 42 5.48 -4.49 6.95
C VAL A 42 5.73 -3.19 6.19
N GLY A 43 6.69 -2.37 6.63
CA GLY A 43 7.09 -1.16 5.90
C GLY A 43 7.67 -1.49 4.53
N PHE A 44 8.57 -2.47 4.49
CA PHE A 44 9.17 -2.96 3.25
C PHE A 44 8.11 -3.58 2.31
N LEU A 45 7.13 -4.31 2.83
CA LEU A 45 6.00 -4.82 2.03
C LEU A 45 5.23 -3.69 1.34
N ILE A 46 4.98 -2.58 2.05
CA ILE A 46 4.27 -1.41 1.48
C ILE A 46 5.12 -0.77 0.37
N GLU A 47 6.42 -0.59 0.60
CA GLU A 47 7.34 -0.04 -0.40
C GLU A 47 7.44 -0.93 -1.63
N LEU A 48 7.52 -2.25 -1.44
CA LEU A 48 7.57 -3.22 -2.53
C LEU A 48 6.26 -3.26 -3.33
N THR A 49 5.11 -3.15 -2.65
CA THR A 49 3.80 -3.06 -3.30
C THR A 49 3.75 -1.84 -4.23
N ALA A 50 4.16 -0.66 -3.71
CA ALA A 50 4.21 0.56 -4.51
C ALA A 50 5.21 0.47 -5.68
N TYR A 51 6.32 -0.25 -5.51
CA TYR A 51 7.27 -0.50 -6.59
C TYR A 51 6.66 -1.38 -7.70
N PHE A 52 5.94 -2.45 -7.35
CA PHE A 52 5.26 -3.29 -8.33
C PHE A 52 4.17 -2.52 -9.09
N GLU A 53 3.43 -1.66 -8.42
CA GLU A 53 2.43 -0.78 -9.05
C GLU A 53 3.07 0.18 -10.04
N ALA A 54 4.17 0.83 -9.64
CA ALA A 54 4.86 1.81 -10.48
C ALA A 54 5.52 1.17 -11.72
N THR A 55 5.82 -0.12 -11.67
CA THR A 55 6.56 -0.83 -12.73
C THR A 55 5.68 -1.73 -13.58
N GLY A 56 4.42 -1.97 -13.21
CA GLY A 56 3.55 -2.95 -13.88
C GLY A 56 4.09 -4.37 -13.73
N LEU A 57 4.66 -4.68 -12.55
CA LEU A 57 5.12 -6.02 -12.17
C LEU A 57 4.09 -6.78 -11.33
N CYS A 58 2.92 -6.19 -11.11
CA CYS A 58 1.68 -6.95 -11.15
C CYS A 58 1.08 -6.91 -12.57
#